data_AF-A0AAW7M264-F1
#
_entry.id   AF-A0AAW7M264-F1
#
_cell.length_a   1.000
_cell.length_b   1.000
_cell.length_c   1.000
_cell.angle_alpha   90.00
_cell.angle_beta   90.00
_cell.angle_gamma   90.00
#
_symmetry.space_group_name_H-M   'P 1'
#
loop_
_entity.id
_entity.type
_entity.pdbx_description
1 polymer ?
#
loop_
_entity_poly.entity_id
_entity_poly.type
_entity_poly.pdbx_seq_one_letter_code
_entity_poly.pdbx_strand_id
1 'polypeptide(L)'
;MIARVALDADALNAFADGTPRSRNVHTAVTRVLRDHGTLTFPSTTDLLELLAAIDNLDPDSKSLWQASLKALHTTRRDTTLAGQTGVHTTCGTPQGAQRLAGEVDLIAVCEEVARNLELPPPGHSRLNASAEVSLLESVAACDTVRGLEQLVREPNYPEGASREAIWQSHIMPLARGAERVVIRDRYLLAKWPDRRERGVAHLTWILERLDEVVAPTARVTIIAADFELEPAARQDEAHTSLASYLAQLPLISSSSHRMQVNLVPWKRWANWTGETAKAHNRYIRFDGWAALAVEEGFDRLSQPDVWGVDGITLRRIFAEQPSQKAGTTELARRHRQERGLEGLATWRWPQREH
;
A
#
# COMPACT_ATOMS: atom_id res chain seq x y z
N MET A 1 2.89 6.50 -3.20
CA MET A 1 2.41 6.15 -1.86
C MET A 1 0.95 6.56 -1.73
N ILE A 2 0.22 5.99 -0.78
CA ILE A 2 -1.20 6.29 -0.53
C ILE A 2 -1.31 6.97 0.84
N ALA A 3 -2.02 8.09 0.92
CA ALA A 3 -2.52 8.69 2.15
C ALA A 3 -3.95 8.23 2.41
N ARG A 4 -4.26 7.96 3.67
CA ARG A 4 -5.62 7.79 4.17
C ARG A 4 -6.23 9.17 4.33
N VAL A 5 -7.29 9.45 3.58
CA VAL A 5 -7.96 10.75 3.54
C VAL A 5 -9.35 10.61 4.12
N ALA A 6 -9.67 11.40 5.14
CA ALA A 6 -11.04 11.61 5.60
C ALA A 6 -11.59 12.91 5.01
N LEU A 7 -12.86 12.93 4.61
CA LEU A 7 -13.50 14.10 4.01
C LEU A 7 -14.77 14.44 4.79
N ASP A 8 -14.85 15.69 5.22
CA ASP A 8 -16.12 16.28 5.67
C ASP A 8 -17.04 16.50 4.46
N ALA A 9 -18.22 15.88 4.47
CA ALA A 9 -19.21 16.02 3.42
C ALA A 9 -19.66 17.48 3.22
N ASP A 10 -19.71 18.28 4.28
CA ASP A 10 -20.09 19.69 4.19
C ASP A 10 -19.03 20.54 3.49
N ALA A 11 -17.78 20.08 3.48
CA ALA A 11 -16.72 20.75 2.72
C ALA A 11 -16.99 20.70 1.21
N LEU A 12 -17.65 19.64 0.69
CA LEU A 12 -18.03 19.56 -0.72
C LEU A 12 -19.15 20.56 -1.05
N ASN A 13 -20.11 20.74 -0.14
CA ASN A 13 -21.25 21.63 -0.31
C ASN A 13 -20.83 23.10 -0.45
N ALA A 14 -19.72 23.50 0.18
CA ALA A 14 -19.13 24.84 0.02
C ALA A 14 -18.74 25.15 -1.43
N PHE A 15 -18.58 24.13 -2.27
CA PHE A 15 -18.21 24.25 -3.69
C PHE A 15 -19.27 23.60 -4.61
N ALA A 16 -20.55 23.68 -4.24
CA ALA A 16 -21.65 23.11 -5.05
C ALA A 16 -22.10 23.99 -6.23
N ASP A 17 -21.66 25.26 -6.29
CA ASP A 17 -22.19 26.28 -7.19
C ASP A 17 -21.80 26.12 -8.69
N GLY A 18 -21.00 25.11 -9.03
CA GLY A 18 -20.56 24.85 -10.40
C GLY A 18 -19.67 25.92 -11.03
N THR A 19 -19.16 26.88 -10.25
CA THR A 19 -18.23 27.88 -10.76
C THR A 19 -16.91 27.24 -11.20
N PRO A 20 -16.11 27.91 -12.06
CA PRO A 20 -14.78 27.40 -12.43
C PRO A 20 -13.88 27.12 -11.22
N ARG A 21 -13.96 27.95 -10.17
CA ARG A 21 -13.23 27.72 -8.91
C ARG A 21 -13.68 26.41 -8.26
N SER A 22 -14.98 26.21 -8.07
CA SER A 22 -15.55 25.00 -7.48
C SER A 22 -15.16 23.73 -8.25
N ARG A 23 -15.27 23.75 -9.58
CA ARG A 23 -14.85 22.62 -10.42
C ARG A 23 -13.35 22.33 -10.30
N ASN A 24 -12.51 23.36 -10.20
CA ASN A 24 -11.07 23.20 -10.00
C ASN A 24 -10.76 22.56 -8.64
N VAL A 25 -11.47 22.93 -7.58
CA VAL A 25 -11.33 22.31 -6.25
C VAL A 25 -11.71 20.83 -6.30
N HIS A 26 -12.88 20.48 -6.84
CA HIS A 26 -13.30 19.08 -6.99
C HIS A 26 -12.31 18.27 -7.85
N THR A 27 -11.81 18.86 -8.95
CA THR A 27 -10.80 18.23 -9.80
C THR A 27 -9.49 17.98 -9.06
N ALA A 28 -9.02 18.96 -8.27
CA ALA A 28 -7.80 18.84 -7.51
C ALA A 28 -7.91 17.74 -6.44
N VAL A 29 -9.01 17.73 -5.66
CA VAL A 29 -9.23 16.73 -4.61
C VAL A 29 -9.37 15.33 -5.19
N THR A 30 -10.23 15.15 -6.21
CA THR A 30 -10.41 13.84 -6.83
C THR A 30 -9.14 13.34 -7.51
N ARG A 31 -8.31 14.24 -8.06
CA ARG A 31 -6.97 13.89 -8.56
C ARG A 31 -6.06 13.40 -7.43
N VAL A 32 -5.99 14.11 -6.31
CA VAL A 32 -5.20 13.68 -5.13
C VAL A 32 -5.66 12.31 -4.64
N LEU A 33 -6.97 12.08 -4.51
CA LEU A 33 -7.51 10.77 -4.10
C LEU A 33 -7.17 9.67 -5.10
N ARG A 34 -7.36 9.94 -6.39
CA ARG A 34 -7.06 8.98 -7.46
C ARG A 34 -5.59 8.60 -7.47
N ASP A 35 -4.71 9.58 -7.42
CA ASP A 35 -3.27 9.40 -7.61
C ASP A 35 -2.62 8.93 -6.32
N HIS A 36 -3.04 9.43 -5.16
CA HIS A 36 -2.33 9.33 -3.88
C HIS A 36 -3.22 9.00 -2.68
N GLY A 37 -4.51 8.72 -2.83
CA GLY A 37 -5.42 8.56 -1.70
C GLY A 37 -6.11 7.20 -1.59
N THR A 38 -6.49 6.89 -0.36
CA THR A 38 -7.55 5.96 0.05
C THR A 38 -8.54 6.77 0.86
N LEU A 39 -9.83 6.65 0.54
CA LEU A 39 -10.88 7.35 1.26
C LEU A 39 -11.24 6.55 2.53
N THR A 40 -11.09 7.18 3.70
CA THR A 40 -11.35 6.56 4.99
C THR A 40 -12.56 7.23 5.63
N PHE A 41 -13.61 6.45 5.82
CA PHE A 41 -14.86 6.88 6.46
C PHE A 41 -14.81 6.51 7.94
N PRO A 42 -14.86 7.46 8.88
CA PRO A 42 -14.88 7.14 10.31
C PRO A 42 -16.11 6.34 10.73
N SER A 43 -17.21 6.42 9.98
CA SER A 43 -18.44 5.67 10.21
C SER A 43 -19.19 5.43 8.90
N THR A 44 -20.17 4.52 8.91
CA THR A 44 -21.07 4.32 7.76
C THR A 44 -21.91 5.56 7.47
N THR A 45 -22.24 6.35 8.49
CA THR A 45 -22.97 7.62 8.35
C THR A 45 -22.20 8.59 7.45
N ASP A 46 -20.88 8.66 7.62
CA ASP A 46 -20.00 9.54 6.85
C ASP A 46 -20.04 9.23 5.34
N LEU A 47 -20.10 7.95 4.97
CA LEU A 47 -20.28 7.53 3.58
C LEU A 47 -21.62 8.01 3.01
N LEU A 48 -22.71 7.88 3.78
CA LEU A 48 -24.04 8.31 3.36
C LEU A 48 -24.11 9.83 3.21
N GLU A 49 -23.52 10.57 4.16
CA GLU A 49 -23.42 12.04 4.12
C GLU A 49 -22.62 12.50 2.90
N LEU A 50 -21.49 11.85 2.60
CA LEU A 50 -20.70 12.16 1.41
C LEU A 50 -21.49 11.92 0.11
N LEU A 51 -22.20 10.79 0.02
CA LEU A 51 -23.03 10.49 -1.16
C LEU A 51 -24.15 11.53 -1.34
N ALA A 52 -24.78 11.96 -0.24
CA ALA A 52 -25.79 13.01 -0.27
C ALA A 52 -25.21 14.37 -0.68
N ALA A 53 -24.01 14.73 -0.21
CA ALA A 53 -23.32 15.95 -0.62
C ALA A 53 -22.96 15.92 -2.12
N ILE A 54 -22.50 14.78 -2.64
CA ILE A 54 -22.22 14.58 -4.07
C ILE A 54 -23.49 14.76 -4.91
N ASP A 55 -24.64 14.33 -4.41
CA ASP A 55 -25.91 14.46 -5.12
C ASP A 55 -26.35 15.92 -5.30
N ASN A 56 -25.87 16.83 -4.44
CA ASN A 56 -26.15 18.27 -4.49
C ASN A 56 -25.17 19.07 -5.37
N LEU A 57 -24.11 18.45 -5.90
CA LEU A 57 -23.13 19.13 -6.75
C LEU A 57 -23.66 19.41 -8.17
N ASP A 58 -22.99 20.32 -8.87
CA ASP A 58 -23.24 20.51 -10.31
C ASP A 58 -22.99 19.22 -11.11
N PRO A 59 -23.69 19.00 -12.24
CA PRO A 59 -23.67 17.72 -12.96
C PRO A 59 -22.27 17.19 -13.32
N ASP A 60 -21.33 18.09 -13.65
CA ASP A 60 -19.96 17.74 -14.01
C ASP A 60 -19.18 17.25 -12.78
N SER A 61 -19.22 18.00 -11.67
CA SER A 61 -18.56 17.62 -10.42
C SER A 61 -19.17 16.35 -9.81
N LYS A 62 -20.50 16.19 -9.89
CA LYS A 62 -21.19 14.96 -9.49
C LYS A 62 -20.68 13.75 -10.27
N SER A 63 -20.63 13.85 -11.59
CA SER A 63 -20.13 12.78 -12.46
C SER A 63 -18.66 12.43 -12.16
N LEU A 64 -17.83 13.44 -11.94
CA LEU A 64 -16.43 13.30 -11.56
C LEU A 64 -16.26 12.52 -10.24
N TRP A 65 -17.02 12.89 -9.20
CA TRP A 65 -16.99 12.22 -7.90
C TRP A 65 -17.51 10.79 -7.97
N GLN A 66 -18.62 10.54 -8.67
CA GLN A 66 -19.16 9.19 -8.85
C GLN A 66 -18.16 8.28 -9.57
N ALA A 67 -17.49 8.78 -10.62
CA ALA A 67 -16.43 8.04 -11.31
C ALA A 67 -15.24 7.76 -10.39
N SER A 68 -14.85 8.74 -9.56
CA SER A 68 -13.74 8.63 -8.62
C SER A 68 -14.03 7.62 -7.50
N LEU A 69 -15.21 7.70 -6.87
CA LEU A 69 -15.65 6.74 -5.84
C LEU A 69 -15.76 5.34 -6.40
N LYS A 70 -16.34 5.17 -7.60
CA LYS A 70 -16.39 3.86 -8.27
C LYS A 70 -14.99 3.29 -8.50
N ALA A 71 -14.04 4.12 -8.91
CA ALA A 71 -12.66 3.70 -9.12
C ALA A 71 -11.97 3.32 -7.80
N LEU A 72 -12.13 4.11 -6.74
CA LEU A 72 -11.63 3.80 -5.40
C LEU A 72 -12.21 2.47 -4.90
N HIS A 73 -13.53 2.29 -4.99
CA HIS A 73 -14.21 1.06 -4.59
C HIS A 73 -13.74 -0.18 -5.37
N THR A 74 -13.69 -0.07 -6.70
CA THR A 74 -13.18 -1.16 -7.56
C THR A 74 -11.73 -1.53 -7.21
N THR A 75 -10.97 -0.52 -6.80
CA THR A 75 -9.59 -0.69 -6.35
C THR A 75 -9.47 -0.88 -4.85
N ARG A 76 -10.54 -1.16 -4.08
CA ARG A 76 -10.51 -1.32 -2.61
C ARG A 76 -9.69 -0.23 -1.88
N ARG A 77 -9.82 1.01 -2.35
CA ARG A 77 -9.20 2.21 -1.78
C ARG A 77 -10.23 3.09 -1.09
N ASP A 78 -11.22 2.42 -0.51
CA ASP A 78 -12.22 2.94 0.39
C ASP A 78 -12.26 2.03 1.62
N THR A 79 -12.34 2.61 2.81
CA THR A 79 -12.38 1.84 4.06
C THR A 79 -13.31 2.53 5.04
N THR A 80 -14.16 1.75 5.71
CA THR A 80 -15.04 2.25 6.77
C THR A 80 -14.55 1.74 8.11
N LEU A 81 -14.31 2.67 9.04
CA LEU A 81 -13.94 2.37 10.41
C LEU A 81 -15.19 2.07 11.26
N ALA A 82 -14.98 1.44 12.42
CA ALA A 82 -16.07 1.07 13.34
C ALA A 82 -16.57 2.25 14.22
N GLY A 83 -16.32 3.49 13.82
CA GLY A 83 -16.76 4.67 14.55
C GLY A 83 -18.26 4.94 14.40
N GLN A 84 -18.77 5.87 15.22
CA GLN A 84 -20.20 6.21 15.28
C GLN A 84 -20.53 7.60 14.73
N THR A 85 -19.53 8.46 14.56
CA THR A 85 -19.69 9.86 14.17
C THR A 85 -18.96 10.15 12.85
N GLY A 86 -19.53 11.03 12.02
CA GLY A 86 -18.90 11.50 10.78
C GLY A 86 -17.71 12.44 11.03
N VAL A 87 -16.99 12.79 9.97
CA VAL A 87 -15.80 13.66 10.02
C VAL A 87 -16.15 15.03 10.60
N HIS A 88 -17.25 15.64 10.17
CA HIS A 88 -17.70 16.95 10.65
C HIS A 88 -17.82 16.99 12.18
N THR A 89 -18.64 16.08 12.73
CA THR A 89 -18.89 16.00 14.17
C THR A 89 -17.62 15.64 14.94
N THR A 90 -16.82 14.71 14.40
CA THR A 90 -15.58 14.28 15.04
C THR A 90 -14.56 15.41 15.07
N CYS A 91 -14.41 16.17 13.99
CA CYS A 91 -13.42 17.23 13.88
C CYS A 91 -13.90 18.59 14.42
N GLY A 92 -15.17 18.71 14.81
CA GLY A 92 -15.71 19.92 15.45
C GLY A 92 -15.03 20.32 16.76
N THR A 93 -14.16 19.45 17.31
CA THR A 93 -13.30 19.77 18.47
C THR A 93 -11.85 19.33 18.20
N PRO A 94 -10.84 20.03 18.77
CA PRO A 94 -9.44 19.63 18.64
C PRO A 94 -9.18 18.19 19.13
N GLN A 95 -9.81 17.76 20.23
CA GLN A 95 -9.64 16.41 20.76
C GLN A 95 -10.22 15.34 19.83
N GLY A 96 -11.36 15.62 19.19
CA GLY A 96 -11.94 14.70 18.24
C GLY A 96 -11.12 14.61 16.95
N ALA A 97 -10.61 15.73 16.44
CA ALA A 97 -9.70 15.73 15.30
C ALA A 97 -8.38 14.97 15.61
N GLN A 98 -7.83 15.12 16.83
CA GLN A 98 -6.67 14.34 17.28
C GLN A 98 -6.93 12.84 17.36
N ARG A 99 -8.13 12.40 17.76
CA ARG A 99 -8.49 10.97 17.74
C ARG A 99 -8.52 10.44 16.31
N LEU A 100 -9.09 11.18 15.38
CA LEU A 100 -9.13 10.79 13.97
C LEU A 100 -7.73 10.78 13.34
N ALA A 101 -6.83 11.67 13.78
CA ALA A 101 -5.46 11.76 13.28
C ALA A 101 -4.60 10.51 13.49
N GLY A 102 -4.99 9.57 14.36
CA GLY A 102 -4.35 8.25 14.45
C GLY A 102 -4.72 7.31 13.30
N GLU A 103 -5.90 7.51 12.72
CA GLU A 103 -6.51 6.63 11.73
C GLU A 103 -6.33 7.11 10.28
N VAL A 104 -6.00 8.39 10.10
CA VAL A 104 -5.83 9.01 8.77
C VAL A 104 -4.58 9.87 8.69
N ASP A 105 -4.15 10.19 7.47
CA ASP A 105 -2.97 11.02 7.21
C ASP A 105 -3.37 12.44 6.80
N LEU A 106 -4.56 12.60 6.20
CA LEU A 106 -5.13 13.90 5.80
C LEU A 106 -6.63 13.96 6.12
N ILE A 107 -7.09 15.08 6.68
CA ILE A 107 -8.51 15.36 6.95
C ILE A 107 -8.88 16.63 6.18
N ALA A 108 -9.78 16.52 5.19
CA ALA A 108 -10.35 17.70 4.54
C ALA A 108 -11.63 18.12 5.27
N VAL A 109 -11.71 19.38 5.69
CA VAL A 109 -12.81 19.91 6.51
C VAL A 109 -13.45 21.14 5.88
N CYS A 110 -14.68 21.47 6.30
CA CYS A 110 -15.35 22.70 5.92
C CYS A 110 -14.78 23.92 6.67
N GLU A 111 -15.16 25.14 6.26
CA GLU A 111 -14.68 26.38 6.89
C GLU A 111 -15.09 26.51 8.36
N GLU A 112 -16.26 26.00 8.74
CA GLU A 112 -16.71 26.02 10.13
C GLU A 112 -15.79 25.20 11.03
N VAL A 113 -15.53 23.95 10.65
CA VAL A 113 -14.62 23.06 11.37
C VAL A 113 -13.20 23.62 11.36
N ALA A 114 -12.72 24.17 10.25
CA ALA A 114 -11.41 24.81 10.17
C ALA A 114 -11.24 25.98 11.15
N ARG A 115 -12.30 26.79 11.33
CA ARG A 115 -12.29 27.88 12.34
C ARG A 115 -12.25 27.33 13.76
N ASN A 116 -13.01 26.27 14.05
CA ASN A 116 -12.99 25.62 15.36
C ASN A 116 -11.63 24.99 15.70
N LEU A 117 -10.88 24.59 14.67
CA LEU A 117 -9.52 24.06 14.78
C LEU A 117 -8.43 25.14 14.66
N GLU A 118 -8.82 26.41 14.52
CA GLU A 118 -7.91 27.56 14.39
C GLU A 118 -6.86 27.38 13.27
N LEU A 119 -7.25 26.85 12.11
CA LEU A 119 -6.32 26.62 11.01
C LEU A 119 -5.73 27.96 10.50
N PRO A 120 -4.39 28.10 10.47
CA PRO A 120 -3.76 29.30 9.93
C PRO A 120 -3.92 29.36 8.40
N PRO A 121 -3.81 30.55 7.79
CA PRO A 121 -3.52 30.66 6.36
C PRO A 121 -2.24 29.87 6.04
N PRO A 122 -2.21 29.03 4.98
CA PRO A 122 -3.10 28.99 3.82
C PRO A 122 -4.28 28.00 3.93
N GLY A 123 -4.74 27.66 5.14
CA GLY A 123 -5.89 26.80 5.37
C GLY A 123 -5.54 25.32 5.50
N HIS A 124 -4.29 24.99 5.84
CA HIS A 124 -3.89 23.66 6.28
C HIS A 124 -2.85 23.75 7.40
N SER A 125 -2.84 22.75 8.27
CA SER A 125 -1.85 22.61 9.34
C SER A 125 -1.77 21.16 9.80
N ARG A 126 -0.63 20.78 10.36
CA ARG A 126 -0.46 19.47 10.95
C ARG A 126 -1.03 19.43 12.36
N LEU A 127 -1.94 18.48 12.62
CA LEU A 127 -2.34 18.11 13.97
C LEU A 127 -1.25 17.26 14.61
N ASN A 128 -0.45 17.89 15.46
CA ASN A 128 0.72 17.28 16.09
C ASN A 128 1.67 16.68 15.01
N ALA A 129 2.24 15.50 15.25
CA ALA A 129 3.13 14.82 14.30
C ALA A 129 2.40 13.80 13.40
N SER A 130 1.07 13.64 13.52
CA SER A 130 0.35 12.48 12.95
C SER A 130 -0.35 12.77 11.63
N ALA A 131 -1.38 13.63 11.64
CA ALA A 131 -2.20 13.90 10.46
C ALA A 131 -2.21 15.39 10.11
N GLU A 132 -2.46 15.70 8.85
CA GLU A 132 -2.68 17.06 8.37
C GLU A 132 -4.17 17.34 8.25
N VAL A 133 -4.62 18.52 8.65
CA VAL A 133 -5.98 19.00 8.42
C VAL A 133 -5.92 20.13 7.41
N SER A 134 -6.86 20.15 6.49
CA SER A 134 -6.93 21.15 5.43
C SER A 134 -8.37 21.55 5.14
N LEU A 135 -8.56 22.80 4.74
CA LEU A 135 -9.71 23.17 3.91
C LEU A 135 -9.70 22.37 2.62
N LEU A 136 -10.88 22.08 2.07
CA LEU A 136 -11.00 21.29 0.84
C LEU A 136 -10.20 21.89 -0.33
N GLU A 137 -10.19 23.21 -0.48
CA GLU A 137 -9.44 23.90 -1.55
C GLU A 137 -7.92 23.84 -1.40
N SER A 138 -7.43 23.60 -0.19
CA SER A 138 -6.00 23.55 0.13
C SER A 138 -5.43 22.12 0.14
N VAL A 139 -6.24 21.10 -0.12
CA VAL A 139 -5.85 19.68 -0.11
C VAL A 139 -4.62 19.40 -0.99
N ALA A 140 -4.61 19.93 -2.23
CA ALA A 140 -3.49 19.70 -3.15
C ALA A 140 -2.19 20.41 -2.71
N ALA A 141 -2.30 21.41 -1.83
CA ALA A 141 -1.16 22.14 -1.30
C ALA A 141 -0.62 21.53 0.00
N CYS A 142 -1.28 20.52 0.60
CA CYS A 142 -0.85 19.91 1.85
C CYS A 142 0.56 19.31 1.78
N ASP A 143 1.33 19.40 2.86
CA ASP A 143 2.68 18.84 2.95
C ASP A 143 2.67 17.32 2.78
N THR A 144 1.62 16.66 3.27
CA THR A 144 1.35 15.23 3.06
C THR A 144 1.30 14.91 1.57
N VAL A 145 0.54 15.68 0.78
CA VAL A 145 0.43 15.46 -0.67
C VAL A 145 1.75 15.76 -1.37
N ARG A 146 2.42 16.86 -1.03
CA ARG A 146 3.74 17.20 -1.61
C ARG A 146 4.78 16.12 -1.34
N GLY A 147 4.82 15.57 -0.12
CA GLY A 147 5.68 14.45 0.23
C GLY A 147 5.40 13.21 -0.63
N LEU A 148 4.13 12.88 -0.84
CA LEU A 148 3.73 11.76 -1.71
C LEU A 148 4.15 11.97 -3.16
N GLU A 149 4.04 13.20 -3.67
CA GLU A 149 4.51 13.56 -5.01
C GLU A 149 6.03 13.46 -5.12
N GLN A 150 6.77 13.96 -4.12
CA GLN A 150 8.23 13.87 -4.09
C GLN A 150 8.69 12.41 -4.14
N LEU A 151 8.06 11.54 -3.34
CA LEU A 151 8.39 10.11 -3.29
C LEU A 151 8.07 9.36 -4.60
N VAL A 152 7.20 9.92 -5.45
CA VAL A 152 6.98 9.40 -6.81
C VAL A 152 8.05 9.92 -7.78
N ARG A 153 8.50 11.17 -7.62
CA ARG A 153 9.53 11.79 -8.47
C ARG A 153 10.93 11.27 -8.15
N GLU A 154 11.19 10.91 -6.89
CA GLU A 154 12.49 10.48 -6.36
C GLU A 154 12.39 9.04 -5.82
N PRO A 155 12.22 8.02 -6.69
CA PRO A 155 12.04 6.64 -6.26
C PRO A 155 13.34 5.93 -5.88
N ASN A 156 14.51 6.55 -6.11
CA ASN A 156 15.82 5.94 -5.90
C ASN A 156 16.38 6.36 -4.53
N TYR A 157 16.86 5.35 -3.79
CA TYR A 157 17.54 5.50 -2.52
C TYR A 157 18.99 5.08 -2.71
N PRO A 158 19.96 5.98 -2.49
CA PRO A 158 21.36 5.68 -2.73
C PRO A 158 21.91 4.69 -1.68
N GLU A 159 23.12 4.19 -1.93
CA GLU A 159 23.90 3.45 -0.94
C GLU A 159 24.02 4.25 0.37
N GLY A 160 23.87 3.58 1.51
CA GLY A 160 23.88 4.19 2.83
C GLY A 160 22.53 4.78 3.27
N ALA A 161 21.51 4.81 2.41
CA ALA A 161 20.17 5.21 2.83
C ALA A 161 19.58 4.21 3.82
N SER A 162 18.81 4.68 4.80
CA SER A 162 18.21 3.78 5.80
C SER A 162 17.09 2.93 5.22
N ARG A 163 17.12 1.61 5.46
CA ARG A 163 15.98 0.73 5.11
C ARG A 163 14.71 1.09 5.86
N GLU A 164 14.85 1.67 7.06
CA GLU A 164 13.70 2.11 7.86
C GLU A 164 13.04 3.33 7.21
N ALA A 165 13.80 4.25 6.64
CA ALA A 165 13.25 5.37 5.87
C ALA A 165 12.44 4.86 4.65
N ILE A 166 12.93 3.82 3.97
CA ILE A 166 12.22 3.15 2.87
C ILE A 166 10.94 2.48 3.35
N TRP A 167 11.00 1.78 4.48
CA TRP A 167 9.83 1.15 5.09
C TRP A 167 8.76 2.19 5.44
N GLN A 168 9.11 3.18 6.25
CA GLN A 168 8.21 4.22 6.74
C GLN A 168 7.59 5.02 5.59
N SER A 169 8.39 5.34 4.58
CA SER A 169 7.93 6.06 3.40
C SER A 169 7.14 5.12 2.49
N HIS A 170 7.74 4.13 1.86
CA HIS A 170 7.09 3.43 0.75
C HIS A 170 6.19 2.26 1.15
N ILE A 171 6.68 1.41 2.06
CA ILE A 171 6.11 0.07 2.27
C ILE A 171 5.00 0.12 3.33
N MET A 172 5.28 0.72 4.49
CA MET A 172 4.34 0.81 5.61
C MET A 172 2.99 1.41 5.22
N PRO A 173 2.91 2.53 4.46
CA PRO A 173 1.60 3.12 4.15
C PRO A 173 0.73 2.24 3.24
N LEU A 174 1.35 1.36 2.44
CA LEU A 174 0.61 0.38 1.63
C LEU A 174 0.29 -0.90 2.40
N ALA A 175 1.13 -1.25 3.38
CA ALA A 175 0.95 -2.41 4.24
C ALA A 175 -0.13 -2.20 5.31
N ARG A 176 -0.27 -0.97 5.81
CA ARG A 176 -1.22 -0.62 6.86
C ARG A 176 -2.65 -0.94 6.43
N GLY A 177 -3.29 -1.88 7.13
CA GLY A 177 -4.66 -2.31 6.81
C GLY A 177 -4.81 -3.21 5.59
N ALA A 178 -3.71 -3.65 4.95
CA ALA A 178 -3.79 -4.66 3.91
C ALA A 178 -4.21 -6.01 4.51
N GLU A 179 -5.19 -6.67 3.90
CA GLU A 179 -5.63 -8.05 4.19
C GLU A 179 -4.83 -9.08 3.37
N ARG A 180 -4.13 -8.65 2.32
CA ARG A 180 -3.27 -9.48 1.49
C ARG A 180 -2.01 -8.75 1.09
N VAL A 181 -0.88 -9.42 1.29
CA VAL A 181 0.43 -8.99 0.82
C VAL A 181 1.03 -10.12 0.00
N VAL A 182 1.58 -9.82 -1.18
CA VAL A 182 2.30 -10.78 -2.02
C VAL A 182 3.70 -10.25 -2.26
N ILE A 183 4.71 -10.97 -1.75
CA ILE A 183 6.12 -10.69 -2.04
C ILE A 183 6.55 -11.65 -3.14
N ARG A 184 6.91 -11.11 -4.29
CA ARG A 184 7.45 -11.87 -5.40
C ARG A 184 8.87 -11.44 -5.67
N ASP A 185 9.80 -12.32 -5.39
CA ASP A 185 11.19 -12.18 -5.81
C ASP A 185 11.79 -13.57 -5.96
N ARG A 186 12.25 -13.87 -7.18
CA ARG A 186 12.82 -15.17 -7.48
C ARG A 186 14.07 -15.45 -6.64
N TYR A 187 14.83 -14.43 -6.25
CA TYR A 187 16.07 -14.58 -5.48
C TYR A 187 15.90 -14.43 -3.97
N LEU A 188 14.68 -14.16 -3.49
CA LEU A 188 14.41 -13.89 -2.07
C LEU A 188 14.98 -14.97 -1.15
N LEU A 189 14.92 -16.23 -1.59
CA LEU A 189 15.37 -17.41 -0.85
C LEU A 189 16.56 -18.11 -1.51
N ALA A 190 17.18 -17.51 -2.53
CA ALA A 190 18.26 -18.15 -3.29
C ALA A 190 19.48 -18.53 -2.43
N LYS A 191 19.75 -17.75 -1.38
CA LYS A 191 20.88 -17.95 -0.46
C LYS A 191 20.50 -18.74 0.80
N TRP A 192 19.24 -19.19 0.92
CA TRP A 192 18.78 -20.01 2.05
C TRP A 192 19.63 -21.28 2.27
N PRO A 193 19.99 -22.04 1.21
CA PRO A 193 20.68 -23.33 1.38
C PRO A 193 22.08 -23.21 1.97
N ASP A 194 22.73 -22.05 1.78
CA ASP A 194 24.06 -21.76 2.31
C ASP A 194 24.04 -21.38 3.80
N ARG A 195 22.86 -21.43 4.47
CA ARG A 195 22.65 -21.27 5.92
C ARG A 195 23.28 -20.03 6.56
N ARG A 196 23.56 -18.96 5.80
CA ARG A 196 24.03 -17.70 6.37
C ARG A 196 22.83 -16.84 6.74
N GLU A 197 22.73 -16.41 8.00
CA GLU A 197 21.70 -15.50 8.51
C GLU A 197 21.48 -14.27 7.59
N ARG A 198 22.56 -13.78 6.96
CA ARG A 198 22.53 -12.66 6.00
C ARG A 198 21.63 -12.92 4.78
N GLY A 199 21.45 -14.19 4.38
CA GLY A 199 20.65 -14.57 3.22
C GLY A 199 19.15 -14.33 3.40
N VAL A 200 18.67 -14.36 4.65
CA VAL A 200 17.25 -14.13 4.98
C VAL A 200 16.99 -12.93 5.87
N ALA A 201 18.02 -12.25 6.38
CA ALA A 201 17.87 -11.08 7.23
C ALA A 201 16.92 -10.00 6.67
N HIS A 202 16.95 -9.78 5.35
CA HIS A 202 16.00 -8.87 4.68
C HIS A 202 14.56 -9.38 4.77
N LEU A 203 14.35 -10.68 4.59
CA LEU A 203 13.05 -11.31 4.67
C LEU A 203 12.52 -11.29 6.10
N THR A 204 13.35 -11.65 7.08
CA THR A 204 12.99 -11.56 8.51
C THR A 204 12.52 -10.15 8.84
N TRP A 205 13.33 -9.15 8.50
CA TRP A 205 13.01 -7.75 8.76
C TRP A 205 11.70 -7.31 8.07
N ILE A 206 11.51 -7.64 6.79
CA ILE A 206 10.25 -7.30 6.09
C ILE A 206 9.06 -7.97 6.76
N LEU A 207 9.16 -9.24 7.16
CA LEU A 207 8.04 -9.98 7.76
C LEU A 207 7.71 -9.50 9.17
N GLU A 208 8.72 -9.16 9.98
CA GLU A 208 8.52 -8.54 11.30
C GLU A 208 7.80 -7.20 11.15
N ARG A 209 8.27 -6.36 10.23
CA ARG A 209 7.65 -5.06 9.93
C ARG A 209 6.22 -5.20 9.39
N LEU A 210 5.96 -6.20 8.56
CA LEU A 210 4.60 -6.49 8.10
C LEU A 210 3.70 -6.94 9.26
N ASP A 211 4.16 -7.82 10.14
CA ASP A 211 3.38 -8.30 11.30
C ASP A 211 2.91 -7.15 12.20
N GLU A 212 3.73 -6.11 12.34
CA GLU A 212 3.41 -4.91 13.11
C GLU A 212 2.25 -4.08 12.53
N VAL A 213 2.00 -4.11 11.21
CA VAL A 213 1.14 -3.11 10.55
C VAL A 213 0.01 -3.65 9.69
N VAL A 214 0.11 -4.88 9.17
CA VAL A 214 -0.95 -5.47 8.35
C VAL A 214 -2.15 -5.84 9.22
N ALA A 215 -3.33 -6.06 8.61
CA ALA A 215 -4.49 -6.49 9.38
C ALA A 215 -4.21 -7.81 10.13
N PRO A 216 -4.78 -8.04 11.32
CA PRO A 216 -4.58 -9.30 12.06
C PRO A 216 -5.02 -10.54 11.27
N THR A 217 -5.96 -10.38 10.34
CA THR A 217 -6.46 -11.42 9.44
C THR A 217 -5.70 -11.50 8.12
N ALA A 218 -4.68 -10.65 7.93
CA ALA A 218 -4.00 -10.53 6.66
C ALA A 218 -3.23 -11.80 6.28
N ARG A 219 -3.21 -12.09 4.98
CA ARG A 219 -2.44 -13.16 4.38
C ARG A 219 -1.22 -12.63 3.63
N VAL A 220 -0.04 -13.04 4.06
CA VAL A 220 1.24 -12.79 3.39
C VAL A 220 1.63 -14.00 2.53
N THR A 221 1.72 -13.83 1.23
CA THR A 221 2.18 -14.87 0.29
C THR A 221 3.55 -14.51 -0.26
N ILE A 222 4.52 -15.39 -0.08
CA ILE A 222 5.84 -15.30 -0.72
C ILE A 222 5.86 -16.23 -1.93
N ILE A 223 6.34 -15.71 -3.06
CA ILE A 223 6.54 -16.47 -4.29
C ILE A 223 8.03 -16.30 -4.69
N ALA A 224 8.80 -17.37 -4.54
CA ALA A 224 10.24 -17.38 -4.83
C ALA A 224 10.61 -18.57 -5.72
N ALA A 225 11.79 -18.50 -6.35
CA ALA A 225 12.29 -19.62 -7.14
C ALA A 225 12.96 -20.65 -6.23
N ASP A 226 12.70 -21.93 -6.52
CA ASP A 226 13.46 -23.05 -6.02
C ASP A 226 14.63 -23.27 -7.00
N PHE A 227 15.82 -22.84 -6.60
CA PHE A 227 17.03 -23.12 -7.35
C PHE A 227 17.41 -24.55 -7.02
N GLU A 228 17.32 -25.45 -8.00
CA GLU A 228 17.67 -26.87 -7.88
C GLU A 228 19.06 -27.00 -7.25
N LEU A 229 19.12 -27.29 -5.95
CA LEU A 229 20.33 -27.74 -5.27
C LEU A 229 20.50 -29.20 -5.62
N GLU A 230 21.51 -29.57 -6.40
CA GLU A 230 21.80 -31.01 -6.56
C GLU A 230 22.54 -31.54 -5.32
N PRO A 231 22.19 -32.73 -4.75
CA PRO A 231 21.12 -33.69 -5.08
C PRO A 231 19.79 -33.51 -4.29
N ALA A 232 18.71 -34.20 -4.69
CA ALA A 232 17.37 -34.16 -4.08
C ALA A 232 17.34 -34.26 -2.54
N ALA A 233 18.22 -35.05 -1.93
CA ALA A 233 18.32 -35.14 -0.46
C ALA A 233 18.68 -33.79 0.21
N ARG A 234 19.51 -32.97 -0.44
CA ARG A 234 19.83 -31.61 0.04
C ARG A 234 18.67 -30.65 -0.13
N GLN A 235 17.80 -30.90 -1.11
CA GLN A 235 16.59 -30.11 -1.33
C GLN A 235 15.56 -30.38 -0.23
N ASP A 236 15.30 -31.65 0.12
CA ASP A 236 14.39 -32.01 1.21
C ASP A 236 14.88 -31.48 2.56
N GLU A 237 16.19 -31.56 2.85
CA GLU A 237 16.79 -30.99 4.05
C GLU A 237 16.66 -29.46 4.07
N ALA A 238 16.92 -28.79 2.94
CA ALA A 238 16.78 -27.34 2.83
C ALA A 238 15.33 -26.88 3.01
N HIS A 239 14.36 -27.61 2.44
CA HIS A 239 12.93 -27.35 2.58
C HIS A 239 12.44 -27.58 4.01
N THR A 240 12.91 -28.65 4.66
CA THR A 240 12.60 -28.95 6.07
C THR A 240 13.17 -27.87 7.00
N SER A 241 14.41 -27.46 6.75
CA SER A 241 15.04 -26.35 7.48
C SER A 241 14.29 -25.04 7.27
N LEU A 242 13.88 -24.74 6.03
CA LEU A 242 13.07 -23.55 5.72
C LEU A 242 11.73 -23.58 6.45
N ALA A 243 11.01 -24.71 6.41
CA ALA A 243 9.76 -24.87 7.13
C ALA A 243 9.93 -24.64 8.64
N SER A 244 11.01 -25.20 9.22
CA SER A 244 11.33 -25.05 10.64
C SER A 244 11.65 -23.61 11.02
N TYR A 245 12.36 -22.89 10.16
CA TYR A 245 12.65 -21.47 10.34
C TYR A 245 11.39 -20.61 10.22
N LEU A 246 10.58 -20.82 9.18
CA LEU A 246 9.32 -20.09 8.99
C LEU A 246 8.42 -20.28 10.21
N ALA A 247 8.30 -21.50 10.72
CA ALA A 247 7.49 -21.81 11.91
C ALA A 247 7.88 -21.02 13.17
N GLN A 248 9.10 -20.46 13.24
CA GLN A 248 9.59 -19.67 14.37
C GLN A 248 9.32 -18.17 14.22
N LEU A 249 8.86 -17.70 13.05
CA LEU A 249 8.65 -16.27 12.82
C LEU A 249 7.44 -15.74 13.61
N PRO A 250 7.52 -14.51 14.17
CA PRO A 250 6.44 -13.90 14.95
C PRO A 250 5.09 -13.88 14.22
N LEU A 251 5.13 -13.52 12.92
CA LEU A 251 3.97 -13.49 12.01
C LEU A 251 3.18 -14.81 11.99
N ILE A 252 3.85 -15.93 12.26
CA ILE A 252 3.30 -17.29 12.26
C ILE A 252 2.96 -17.76 13.67
N SER A 253 3.77 -17.38 14.67
CA SER A 253 3.56 -17.75 16.07
C SER A 253 2.20 -17.31 16.62
N SER A 254 1.64 -16.23 16.08
CA SER A 254 0.31 -15.72 16.42
C SER A 254 -0.83 -16.35 15.61
N SER A 255 -0.58 -16.81 14.38
CA SER A 255 -1.54 -17.55 13.53
C SER A 255 -0.86 -18.15 12.29
N SER A 256 -0.74 -19.48 12.25
CA SER A 256 -0.05 -20.21 11.17
C SER A 256 -0.68 -20.08 9.78
N HIS A 257 -1.92 -19.61 9.69
CA HIS A 257 -2.64 -19.41 8.42
C HIS A 257 -2.38 -18.05 7.76
N ARG A 258 -1.71 -17.12 8.46
CA ARG A 258 -1.41 -15.77 7.95
C ARG A 258 -0.30 -15.76 6.91
N MET A 259 0.51 -16.81 6.81
CA MET A 259 1.65 -16.83 5.90
C MET A 259 1.64 -18.05 4.99
N GLN A 260 1.97 -17.82 3.72
CA GLN A 260 2.17 -18.86 2.72
C GLN A 260 3.49 -18.63 1.99
N VAL A 261 4.27 -19.68 1.79
CA VAL A 261 5.46 -19.63 0.93
C VAL A 261 5.28 -20.64 -0.21
N ASN A 262 5.48 -20.19 -1.44
CA ASN A 262 5.46 -21.01 -2.64
C ASN A 262 6.83 -21.00 -3.29
N LEU A 263 7.47 -22.17 -3.33
CA LEU A 263 8.71 -22.37 -4.06
C LEU A 263 8.41 -22.99 -5.42
N VAL A 264 8.83 -22.29 -6.47
CA VAL A 264 8.57 -22.67 -7.86
C VAL A 264 9.89 -23.04 -8.53
N PRO A 265 10.05 -24.24 -9.11
CA PRO A 265 11.27 -24.63 -9.80
C PRO A 265 11.70 -23.59 -10.82
N TRP A 266 12.97 -23.19 -10.79
CA TRP A 266 13.48 -22.11 -11.65
C TRP A 266 13.13 -22.30 -13.14
N LYS A 267 13.29 -23.52 -13.67
CA LYS A 267 12.95 -23.85 -15.05
C LYS A 267 11.48 -23.55 -15.38
N ARG A 268 10.56 -23.87 -14.45
CA ARG A 268 9.12 -23.59 -14.60
C ARG A 268 8.82 -22.10 -14.48
N TRP A 269 9.50 -21.39 -13.58
CA TRP A 269 9.39 -19.94 -13.46
C TRP A 269 9.77 -19.23 -14.76
N ALA A 270 10.96 -19.52 -15.29
CA ALA A 270 11.48 -18.90 -16.49
C ALA A 270 10.55 -19.14 -17.69
N ASN A 271 10.10 -20.39 -17.87
CA ASN A 271 9.18 -20.75 -18.95
C ASN A 271 7.83 -20.04 -18.84
N TRP A 272 7.25 -19.96 -17.64
CA TRP A 272 5.94 -19.35 -17.43
C TRP A 272 5.93 -17.84 -17.61
N THR A 273 6.97 -17.19 -17.09
CA THR A 273 7.02 -15.72 -17.03
C THR A 273 7.60 -15.10 -18.30
N GLY A 274 8.28 -15.89 -19.13
CA GLY A 274 9.12 -15.40 -20.22
C GLY A 274 10.31 -14.58 -19.73
N GLU A 275 10.58 -14.56 -18.42
CA GLU A 275 11.69 -13.82 -17.84
C GLU A 275 13.00 -14.53 -18.18
N THR A 276 13.89 -13.81 -18.85
CA THR A 276 15.27 -14.26 -19.00
C THR A 276 16.02 -14.12 -17.67
N ALA A 277 17.24 -14.66 -17.60
CA ALA A 277 18.13 -14.42 -16.48
C ALA A 277 18.36 -12.92 -16.18
N LYS A 278 18.10 -12.01 -17.14
CA LYS A 278 18.28 -10.56 -16.99
C LYS A 278 16.99 -9.78 -16.66
N ALA A 279 15.80 -10.36 -16.86
CA ALA A 279 14.54 -9.69 -16.53
C ALA A 279 14.19 -9.94 -15.06
N HIS A 280 14.03 -8.86 -14.28
CA HIS A 280 13.74 -8.93 -12.84
C HIS A 280 12.37 -8.33 -12.54
N ASN A 281 11.32 -9.15 -12.55
CA ASN A 281 10.02 -8.70 -12.04
C ASN A 281 9.95 -9.01 -10.54
N ARG A 282 10.53 -8.13 -9.72
CA ARG A 282 10.49 -8.25 -8.26
C ARG A 282 9.55 -7.19 -7.71
N TYR A 283 8.67 -7.55 -6.79
CA TYR A 283 7.73 -6.61 -6.21
C TYR A 283 7.12 -7.08 -4.88
N ILE A 284 6.61 -6.13 -4.11
CA ILE A 284 5.61 -6.35 -3.07
C ILE A 284 4.29 -5.78 -3.57
N ARG A 285 3.24 -6.59 -3.57
CA ARG A 285 1.88 -6.17 -3.91
C ARG A 285 1.02 -6.23 -2.66
N PHE A 286 0.19 -5.22 -2.47
CA PHE A 286 -0.76 -5.11 -1.37
C PHE A 286 -2.19 -5.30 -1.90
N ASP A 287 -3.17 -5.24 -1.00
CA ASP A 287 -4.54 -5.05 -1.43
C ASP A 287 -4.73 -3.75 -2.18
N GLY A 288 -5.87 -3.66 -2.84
CA GLY A 288 -6.31 -2.45 -3.50
C GLY A 288 -5.48 -2.04 -4.72
N TRP A 289 -4.92 -3.03 -5.41
CA TRP A 289 -4.21 -2.83 -6.68
C TRP A 289 -3.03 -1.85 -6.57
N ALA A 290 -2.28 -1.98 -5.48
CA ALA A 290 -1.01 -1.27 -5.28
C ALA A 290 0.15 -2.25 -5.27
N ALA A 291 1.24 -1.93 -5.97
CA ALA A 291 2.49 -2.65 -5.87
C ALA A 291 3.70 -1.70 -5.87
N LEU A 292 4.78 -2.17 -5.25
CA LEU A 292 6.11 -1.59 -5.33
C LEU A 292 7.01 -2.57 -6.06
N ALA A 293 7.47 -2.20 -7.24
CA ALA A 293 8.47 -2.95 -7.99
C ALA A 293 9.87 -2.48 -7.61
N VAL A 294 10.79 -3.44 -7.51
CA VAL A 294 12.21 -3.21 -7.20
C VAL A 294 13.04 -3.92 -8.26
N GLU A 295 13.89 -3.19 -8.98
CA GLU A 295 14.70 -3.81 -10.04
C GLU A 295 15.93 -4.49 -9.45
N GLU A 296 16.51 -3.94 -8.39
CA GLU A 296 17.80 -4.32 -7.80
C GLU A 296 17.70 -5.53 -6.87
N GLY A 297 16.53 -5.74 -6.23
CA GLY A 297 16.22 -6.86 -5.35
C GLY A 297 15.97 -6.45 -3.90
N PHE A 298 15.19 -7.26 -3.18
CA PHE A 298 14.96 -7.00 -1.75
C PHE A 298 16.16 -7.32 -0.87
N ASP A 299 17.15 -8.04 -1.41
CA ASP A 299 18.41 -8.32 -0.72
C ASP A 299 19.19 -7.04 -0.41
N ARG A 300 18.97 -5.93 -1.16
CA ARG A 300 19.44 -4.58 -0.85
C ARG A 300 19.04 -4.08 0.54
N LEU A 301 17.97 -4.64 1.12
CA LEU A 301 17.44 -4.29 2.46
C LEU A 301 17.90 -5.26 3.56
N SER A 302 18.88 -6.12 3.28
CA SER A 302 19.42 -7.11 4.25
C SER A 302 20.23 -6.50 5.38
N GLN A 303 20.68 -5.25 5.22
CA GLN A 303 21.40 -4.48 6.22
C GLN A 303 20.57 -3.26 6.65
N PRO A 304 20.84 -2.64 7.81
CA PRO A 304 20.15 -1.43 8.25
C PRO A 304 20.18 -0.30 7.20
N ASP A 305 21.26 -0.24 6.43
CA ASP A 305 21.43 0.69 5.34
C ASP A 305 21.46 -0.04 3.98
N VAL A 306 20.94 0.61 2.95
CA VAL A 306 20.96 0.11 1.58
C VAL A 306 22.41 -0.09 1.13
N TRP A 307 22.73 -1.28 0.63
CA TRP A 307 24.09 -1.61 0.20
C TRP A 307 24.21 -1.74 -1.33
N GLY A 308 25.35 -1.32 -1.86
CA GLY A 308 25.73 -1.40 -3.27
C GLY A 308 25.46 -0.13 -4.07
N VAL A 309 26.37 0.12 -5.02
CA VAL A 309 26.58 1.41 -5.69
C VAL A 309 25.32 2.02 -6.32
N ASP A 310 24.44 1.19 -6.88
CA ASP A 310 23.22 1.65 -7.56
C ASP A 310 22.06 1.97 -6.58
N GLY A 311 22.22 1.60 -5.31
CA GLY A 311 21.18 1.74 -4.29
C GLY A 311 19.99 0.80 -4.53
N ILE A 312 18.78 1.33 -4.30
CA ILE A 312 17.51 0.64 -4.55
C ILE A 312 16.48 1.60 -5.14
N THR A 313 15.78 1.18 -6.18
CA THR A 313 14.75 1.97 -6.84
C THR A 313 13.37 1.35 -6.63
N LEU A 314 12.45 2.12 -6.05
CA LEU A 314 11.09 1.68 -5.73
C LEU A 314 10.09 2.31 -6.71
N ARG A 315 9.65 1.53 -7.71
CA ARG A 315 8.64 1.99 -8.67
C ARG A 315 7.24 1.63 -8.20
N ARG A 316 6.38 2.63 -8.06
CA ARG A 316 4.93 2.47 -7.85
C ARG A 316 4.28 1.81 -9.07
N ILE A 317 3.37 0.88 -8.83
CA ILE A 317 2.42 0.40 -9.83
C ILE A 317 1.03 0.44 -9.21
N PHE A 318 0.14 1.27 -9.75
CA PHE A 318 -1.27 1.37 -9.35
C PHE A 318 -2.13 0.86 -10.49
N ALA A 319 -3.30 0.32 -10.17
CA ALA A 319 -4.35 0.22 -11.17
C ALA A 319 -4.82 1.65 -11.41
N GLU A 320 -4.19 2.33 -12.36
CA GLU A 320 -4.81 3.49 -12.99
C GLU A 320 -6.16 3.05 -13.57
N GLN A 321 -7.15 3.93 -13.51
CA GLN A 321 -8.56 3.66 -13.80
C GLN A 321 -8.80 2.63 -14.94
N PRO A 322 -9.92 1.89 -14.91
CA PRO A 322 -10.36 1.06 -16.04
C PRO A 322 -10.35 1.76 -17.42
N SER A 323 -10.36 3.09 -17.46
CA SER A 323 -10.26 3.92 -18.67
C SER A 323 -8.83 4.00 -19.25
N GLN A 324 -7.78 3.93 -18.43
CA GLN A 324 -6.38 3.79 -18.89
C GLN A 324 -6.01 2.31 -18.90
N LYS A 325 -6.18 1.68 -20.07
CA LYS A 325 -5.94 0.24 -20.27
C LYS A 325 -4.57 -0.24 -19.75
N ALA A 326 -3.55 0.61 -19.67
CA ALA A 326 -2.17 0.18 -19.37
C ALA A 326 -1.96 -0.28 -17.89
N GLY A 327 -2.34 0.53 -16.89
CA GLY A 327 -2.07 0.24 -15.47
C GLY A 327 -2.89 -0.95 -14.93
N THR A 328 -4.18 -0.99 -15.26
CA THR A 328 -5.05 -2.16 -14.97
C THR A 328 -4.55 -3.43 -15.64
N THR A 329 -4.05 -3.35 -16.87
CA THR A 329 -3.46 -4.51 -17.56
C THR A 329 -2.22 -5.01 -16.85
N GLU A 330 -1.35 -4.12 -16.36
CA GLU A 330 -0.08 -4.53 -15.74
C GLU A 330 -0.29 -5.25 -14.39
N LEU A 331 -1.15 -4.73 -13.51
CA LEU A 331 -1.46 -5.42 -12.26
C LEU A 331 -2.31 -6.68 -12.47
N ALA A 332 -3.25 -6.66 -13.41
CA ALA A 332 -4.00 -7.87 -13.76
C ALA A 332 -3.07 -8.95 -14.34
N ARG A 333 -2.07 -8.55 -15.14
CA ARG A 333 -1.00 -9.42 -15.64
C ARG A 333 -0.18 -9.99 -14.49
N ARG A 334 0.26 -9.16 -13.54
CA ARG A 334 0.99 -9.62 -12.34
C ARG A 334 0.16 -10.58 -11.52
N HIS A 335 -1.10 -10.27 -11.24
CA HIS A 335 -1.99 -11.16 -10.51
C HIS A 335 -2.22 -12.50 -11.24
N ARG A 336 -2.31 -12.49 -12.58
CA ARG A 336 -2.37 -13.72 -13.38
C ARG A 336 -1.06 -14.50 -13.30
N GLN A 337 0.08 -13.82 -13.36
CA GLN A 337 1.40 -14.43 -13.21
C GLN A 337 1.56 -15.07 -11.82
N GLU A 338 1.15 -14.39 -10.75
CA GLU A 338 1.16 -14.92 -9.38
C GLU A 338 0.36 -16.21 -9.29
N ARG A 339 -0.91 -16.21 -9.72
CA ARG A 339 -1.76 -17.41 -9.69
C ARG A 339 -1.17 -18.56 -10.51
N GLY A 340 -0.58 -18.25 -11.66
CA GLY A 340 0.13 -19.24 -12.47
C GLY A 340 1.34 -19.83 -11.75
N LEU A 341 2.18 -18.99 -11.15
CA LEU A 341 3.35 -19.42 -10.38
C LEU A 341 2.97 -20.22 -9.14
N GLU A 342 1.93 -19.79 -8.40
CA GLU A 342 1.34 -20.55 -7.29
C GLU A 342 0.93 -21.96 -7.75
N GLY A 343 0.31 -22.08 -8.94
CA GLY A 343 -0.05 -23.36 -9.55
C GLY A 343 1.14 -24.23 -9.96
N LEU A 344 2.30 -23.63 -10.22
CA LEU A 344 3.53 -24.33 -10.63
C LEU A 344 4.43 -24.72 -9.45
N ALA A 345 4.13 -24.23 -8.24
CA ALA A 345 4.91 -24.48 -7.04
C ALA A 345 4.99 -25.99 -6.73
N THR A 346 6.21 -26.49 -6.54
CA THR A 346 6.45 -27.89 -6.16
C THR A 346 6.56 -28.06 -4.66
N TRP A 347 6.82 -26.98 -3.92
CA TRP A 347 6.79 -26.96 -2.47
C TRP A 347 5.98 -25.76 -1.97
N ARG A 348 5.17 -26.01 -0.94
CA ARG A 348 4.30 -25.01 -0.31
C ARG A 348 4.41 -25.14 1.21
N TRP A 349 4.41 -24.00 1.88
CA TRP A 349 4.33 -23.92 3.33
C TRP A 349 3.17 -22.98 3.74
N PRO A 350 2.35 -23.31 4.76
CA PRO A 350 2.34 -24.61 5.45
C PRO A 350 1.95 -25.72 4.46
N GLN A 351 2.55 -26.90 4.63
CA GLN A 351 2.11 -28.10 3.91
C GLN A 351 0.73 -28.43 4.47
N ARG A 352 -0.32 -28.24 3.66
CA ARG A 352 -1.64 -28.73 4.06
C ARG A 352 -1.57 -30.25 4.02
N GLU A 353 -1.73 -30.90 5.17
CA GLU A 353 -2.07 -32.32 5.19
C GLU A 353 -3.35 -32.48 4.35
N HIS A 354 -3.25 -33.28 3.29
CA HIS A 354 -4.35 -33.56 2.38
C HIS A 354 -5.17 -34.73 2.89
#